data_AF-A0A840NSY5-F1
#
_entry.id   AF-A0A840NSY5-F1
#
_cell.length_a   1.000
_cell.length_b   1.000
_cell.length_c   1.000
_cell.angle_alpha   90.00
_cell.angle_beta   90.00
_cell.angle_gamma   90.00
#
_symmetry.space_group_name_H-M   'P 1'
#
loop_
_entity.id
_entity.type
_entity.pdbx_description
1 polymer ?
#
loop_
_entity_poly.entity_id
_entity_poly.type
_entity_poly.pdbx_seq_one_letter_code
_entity_poly.pdbx_strand_id
1 'polypeptide(L)'
;MLERGVAHVIAVEVGHHQLDTRLSSNSAITLLEGLNVRDLKEEHLGGREIDLIVSDASFISLKLALPPVLSLAKKGVQAVLLIGPQFEVGRKHIGKGRVLKIHQ
;
A
#
# COMPACT_ATOMS: atom_id res chain seq x y z
N MET A 1 6.10 8.18 -9.61
CA MET A 1 7.32 7.98 -8.80
C MET A 1 8.55 7.80 -9.68
N LEU A 2 8.53 6.86 -10.63
CA LEU A 2 9.62 6.67 -11.59
C LEU A 2 9.99 7.96 -12.34
N GLU A 3 9.00 8.71 -12.82
CA GLU A 3 9.21 10.03 -13.46
C GLU A 3 9.88 11.07 -12.55
N ARG A 4 9.81 10.88 -11.23
CA ARG A 4 10.47 11.73 -10.23
C ARG A 4 11.85 11.21 -9.83
N GLY A 5 12.39 10.22 -10.53
CA GLY A 5 13.76 9.71 -10.33
C GLY A 5 13.93 8.75 -9.15
N VAL A 6 12.85 8.10 -8.68
CA VAL A 6 12.97 7.05 -7.66
C VAL A 6 13.80 5.88 -8.22
N ALA A 7 14.81 5.44 -7.46
CA ALA A 7 15.72 4.39 -7.89
C ALA A 7 15.05 3.01 -8.05
N HIS A 8 14.10 2.68 -7.18
CA HIS A 8 13.36 1.42 -7.23
C HIS A 8 11.98 1.55 -6.58
N VAL A 9 10.97 0.85 -7.11
CA VAL A 9 9.64 0.76 -6.52
C VAL A 9 9.32 -0.71 -6.24
N ILE A 10 8.93 -1.00 -5.00
CA ILE A 10 8.33 -2.29 -4.65
C ILE A 10 6.82 -2.08 -4.63
N ALA A 11 6.13 -2.61 -5.63
CA ALA A 11 4.68 -2.53 -5.77
C ALA A 11 4.05 -3.79 -5.19
N VAL A 12 3.26 -3.66 -4.12
CA VAL A 12 2.56 -4.76 -3.46
C VAL A 12 1.08 -4.68 -3.81
N GLU A 13 0.52 -5.76 -4.33
CA GLU A 13 -0.88 -5.85 -4.74
C GLU A 13 -1.46 -7.21 -4.35
N VAL A 14 -2.71 -7.23 -3.87
CA VAL A 14 -3.44 -8.47 -3.56
C VAL A 14 -4.06 -9.09 -4.80
N GLY A 15 -4.38 -8.27 -5.80
CA GLY A 15 -4.83 -8.72 -7.11
C GLY A 15 -3.71 -9.26 -7.99
N HIS A 16 -4.09 -9.57 -9.23
CA HIS A 16 -3.19 -10.01 -10.30
C HIS A 16 -3.48 -9.25 -11.59
N HIS A 17 -2.43 -9.00 -12.38
CA HIS A 17 -2.47 -8.38 -13.69
C HIS A 17 -3.13 -6.99 -13.71
N GLN A 18 -3.02 -6.24 -12.62
CA GLN A 18 -3.60 -4.90 -12.51
C GLN A 18 -2.63 -3.79 -12.92
N LEU A 19 -1.32 -4.05 -12.85
CA LEU A 19 -0.30 -3.08 -13.26
C LEU A 19 -0.14 -3.08 -14.79
N ASP A 20 -0.11 -1.89 -15.40
CA ASP A 20 0.15 -1.72 -16.84
C ASP A 20 1.44 -2.45 -17.26
N THR A 21 1.39 -3.14 -18.41
CA THR A 21 2.47 -4.00 -18.89
C THR A 21 3.81 -3.26 -19.06
N ARG A 22 3.77 -1.97 -19.37
CA ARG A 22 4.99 -1.14 -19.48
C ARG A 22 5.65 -0.92 -18.14
N LEU A 23 4.87 -0.88 -17.06
CA LEU A 23 5.37 -0.74 -15.69
C LEU A 23 5.82 -2.08 -15.14
N SER A 24 5.06 -3.16 -15.35
CA SER A 24 5.45 -4.49 -14.86
C SER A 24 6.72 -5.03 -15.52
N SER A 25 7.03 -4.58 -16.74
CA SER A 25 8.28 -4.92 -17.45
C SER A 25 9.46 -4.01 -17.10
N ASN A 26 9.27 -2.99 -16.25
CA ASN A 26 10.32 -2.04 -15.89
C ASN A 26 11.23 -2.62 -14.81
N SER A 27 12.55 -2.66 -15.06
CA SER A 27 13.54 -3.24 -14.11
C SER A 27 13.67 -2.46 -12.80
N ALA A 28 13.22 -1.20 -12.75
CA ALA A 28 13.14 -0.40 -11.53
C ALA A 28 11.88 -0.71 -10.69
N ILE A 29 11.07 -1.70 -11.09
CA ILE A 29 9.88 -2.15 -10.36
C ILE A 29 10.06 -3.62 -9.95
N THR A 30 9.87 -3.91 -8.67
CA THR A 30 9.56 -5.27 -8.19
C THR A 30 8.07 -5.31 -7.91
N LEU A 31 7.33 -6.10 -8.70
CA LEU A 31 5.91 -6.31 -8.52
C LEU A 31 5.66 -7.59 -7.72
N LEU A 32 4.96 -7.46 -6.59
CA LEU A 32 4.58 -8.53 -5.69
C LEU A 32 3.05 -8.69 -5.75
N GLU A 33 2.57 -9.48 -6.71
CA GLU A 33 1.14 -9.77 -6.89
C GLU A 33 0.67 -10.91 -5.99
N GLY A 34 -0.62 -10.91 -5.66
CA GLY A 34 -1.21 -11.89 -4.74
C GLY A 34 -0.71 -11.79 -3.30
N LEU A 35 0.07 -10.76 -2.96
CA LEU A 35 0.65 -10.58 -1.63
C LEU A 35 -0.23 -9.62 -0.82
N ASN A 36 -0.75 -10.11 0.30
CA ASN A 36 -1.32 -9.22 1.29
C ASN A 36 -0.18 -8.43 1.94
N VAL A 37 -0.28 -7.10 1.95
CA VAL A 37 0.72 -6.23 2.60
C VAL A 37 0.95 -6.59 4.07
N ARG A 38 -0.05 -7.22 4.72
CA ARG A 38 0.07 -7.73 6.09
C ARG A 38 1.10 -8.86 6.25
N ASP A 39 1.37 -9.55 5.15
CA ASP A 39 2.30 -10.67 5.06
C ASP A 39 3.64 -10.24 4.43
N LEU A 40 3.85 -8.93 4.20
CA LEU A 40 5.11 -8.38 3.73
C LEU A 40 6.23 -8.64 4.74
N LYS A 41 7.39 -9.03 4.24
CA LYS A 41 8.57 -9.45 5.01
C LYS A 41 9.84 -8.95 4.35
N GLU A 42 10.94 -8.95 5.10
CA GLU A 42 12.26 -8.51 4.66
C GLU A 42 12.74 -9.23 3.39
N GLU A 43 12.48 -10.53 3.24
CA GLU A 43 12.83 -11.31 2.04
C GLU A 43 12.23 -10.75 0.75
N HIS A 44 11.06 -10.12 0.84
CA HIS A 44 10.40 -9.49 -0.30
C HIS A 44 11.07 -8.18 -0.74
N LEU A 45 11.89 -7.57 0.13
CA LEU A 45 12.56 -6.31 -0.17
C LEU A 45 13.85 -6.50 -0.99
N GLY A 46 14.35 -7.74 -1.11
CA GLY A 46 15.58 -8.02 -1.85
C GLY A 46 16.80 -7.25 -1.32
N GLY A 47 16.85 -7.02 0.01
CA GLY A 47 17.92 -6.28 0.67
C GLY A 47 17.82 -4.75 0.55
N ARG A 48 16.71 -4.21 0.04
CA ARG A 48 16.48 -2.75 -0.06
C ARG A 48 15.84 -2.20 1.22
N GLU A 49 16.23 -1.00 1.60
CA GLU A 49 15.56 -0.23 2.65
C GLU A 49 14.35 0.53 2.10
N ILE A 50 13.33 0.77 2.94
CA ILE A 50 12.15 1.56 2.56
C ILE A 50 12.36 3.01 3.01
N ASP A 51 12.57 3.89 2.03
CA ASP A 51 12.77 5.33 2.25
C ASP A 51 11.48 6.15 2.21
N LEU A 52 10.46 5.63 1.52
CA LEU A 52 9.18 6.28 1.29
C LEU A 52 8.08 5.23 1.17
N ILE A 53 6.98 5.43 1.90
CA ILE A 53 5.79 4.61 1.82
C ILE A 53 4.69 5.40 1.11
N VAL A 54 4.07 4.82 0.10
CA VAL A 54 2.85 5.35 -0.51
C VAL A 54 1.79 4.27 -0.49
N SER A 55 0.60 4.61 -0.02
CA SER A 55 -0.51 3.66 0.07
C SER A 55 -1.81 4.29 -0.43
N ASP A 56 -2.43 3.59 -1.38
CA ASP A 56 -3.83 3.72 -1.74
C ASP A 56 -4.47 2.34 -1.58
N ALA A 57 -4.81 2.00 -0.34
CA ALA A 57 -5.36 0.70 -0.01
C ALA A 57 -6.89 0.79 0.13
N SER A 58 -7.59 -0.11 -0.55
CA SER A 58 -9.03 -0.26 -0.44
C SER A 58 -9.42 -1.49 0.39
N PHE A 59 -10.59 -1.43 1.03
CA PHE A 59 -11.18 -2.54 1.79
C PHE A 59 -10.38 -3.04 3.01
N ILE A 60 -9.36 -2.30 3.43
CA ILE A 60 -8.56 -2.55 4.61
C ILE A 60 -8.32 -1.25 5.37
N SER A 61 -8.31 -1.31 6.69
CA SER A 61 -7.89 -0.18 7.52
C SER A 61 -6.37 -0.05 7.50
N LEU A 62 -5.85 1.17 7.40
CA LEU A 62 -4.42 1.45 7.52
C LEU A 62 -3.85 1.03 8.89
N LYS A 63 -4.69 0.95 9.94
CA LYS A 63 -4.27 0.41 11.24
C LYS A 63 -3.85 -1.06 11.16
N LEU A 64 -4.36 -1.80 10.18
CA LEU A 64 -4.01 -3.21 9.93
C LEU A 64 -2.93 -3.34 8.85
N ALA A 65 -2.98 -2.51 7.81
CA ALA A 65 -2.07 -2.61 6.67
C ALA A 65 -0.66 -2.05 6.97
N LEU A 66 -0.58 -0.96 7.73
CA LEU A 66 0.65 -0.19 7.89
C LEU A 66 1.69 -0.78 8.87
N PRO A 67 1.33 -1.47 9.97
CA PRO A 67 2.32 -1.96 10.94
C PRO A 67 3.45 -2.84 10.36
N PRO A 68 3.19 -3.86 9.50
CA PRO A 68 4.28 -4.66 8.94
C PRO A 68 5.19 -3.83 8.02
N VAL A 69 4.63 -2.93 7.21
CA VAL A 69 5.42 -2.02 6.37
C VAL A 69 6.32 -1.12 7.20
N LEU A 70 5.79 -0.53 8.29
CA LEU A 70 6.58 0.32 9.19
C LEU A 70 7.66 -0.44 9.94
N SER A 71 7.42 -1.71 10.30
CA SER A 71 8.43 -2.54 10.96
C SER A 71 9.65 -2.84 10.06
N LEU A 72 9.45 -2.79 8.75
CA LEU A 72 10.50 -2.99 7.74
C LEU A 72 11.12 -1.68 7.26
N ALA A 73 10.51 -0.55 7.58
CA ALA A 73 10.96 0.74 7.12
C ALA A 73 12.03 1.34 8.03
N LYS A 74 12.88 2.19 7.44
CA LYS A 74 13.89 2.91 8.21
C LYS A 74 13.23 3.86 9.22
N LYS A 75 13.93 4.14 10.31
CA LYS A 75 13.49 5.17 11.26
C LYS A 75 13.41 6.53 10.55
N GLY A 76 12.28 7.22 10.72
CA GLY A 76 12.05 8.52 10.08
C GLY A 76 11.63 8.43 8.61
N VAL A 77 11.21 7.25 8.13
CA VAL A 77 10.59 7.07 6.81
C VAL A 77 9.47 8.09 6.59
N GLN A 78 9.38 8.62 5.37
CA GLN A 78 8.27 9.46 4.97
C GLN A 78 7.13 8.60 4.45
N ALA A 79 5.89 9.05 4.67
CA ALA A 79 4.71 8.34 4.17
C ALA A 79 3.70 9.32 3.57
N VAL A 80 3.10 8.91 2.44
CA VAL A 80 1.94 9.56 1.84
C VAL A 80 0.83 8.52 1.78
N LEU A 81 -0.19 8.69 2.61
CA LEU A 81 -1.21 7.68 2.83
C LEU A 81 -2.58 8.25 2.44
N LEU A 82 -3.27 7.57 1.52
CA LEU A 82 -4.66 7.86 1.26
C LEU A 82 -5.52 7.17 2.32
N ILE A 83 -6.13 7.98 3.18
CA ILE A 83 -7.07 7.49 4.19
C ILE A 83 -8.45 7.41 3.54
N GLY A 84 -8.98 6.19 3.36
CA GLY A 84 -10.36 5.97 2.95
C GLY A 84 -11.29 5.84 4.17
N PRO A 85 -12.05 6.88 4.58
CA PRO A 85 -12.75 6.88 5.86
C PRO A 85 -13.72 5.71 6.04
N GLN A 86 -14.35 5.26 4.95
CA GLN A 86 -15.26 4.11 4.93
C GLN A 86 -14.59 2.78 5.30
N PHE A 87 -13.27 2.68 5.22
CA PHE A 87 -12.49 1.50 5.63
C PHE A 87 -11.98 1.60 7.07
N GLU A 88 -12.03 2.79 7.68
CA GLU A 88 -11.46 3.06 9.00
C GLU A 88 -12.48 3.04 10.15
N VAL A 89 -13.74 3.38 9.87
CA VAL A 89 -14.76 3.61 10.92
C VAL A 89 -15.43 2.34 11.47
N GLY A 90 -15.07 1.15 10.96
CA GLY A 90 -15.67 -0.12 11.36
C GLY A 90 -17.12 -0.31 10.89
N ARG A 91 -17.59 -1.56 10.84
CA ARG A 91 -18.87 -1.93 10.17
C ARG A 91 -20.12 -1.20 10.70
N LYS A 92 -20.12 -0.77 11.97
CA LYS A 92 -21.28 -0.12 12.62
C LYS A 92 -21.56 1.29 12.09
N HIS A 93 -20.59 1.94 11.46
CA HIS A 93 -20.70 3.33 10.99
C HIS A 93 -20.82 3.45 9.46
N ILE A 94 -21.00 2.32 8.75
CA ILE A 94 -21.10 2.28 7.29
C ILE A 94 -22.59 2.17 6.90
N GLY A 95 -23.08 3.13 6.11
CA GLY A 95 -24.44 3.11 5.57
C GLY A 95 -24.64 2.03 4.49
N LYS A 96 -25.90 1.80 4.06
CA LYS A 96 -26.18 0.98 2.87
C LYS A 96 -25.39 1.54 1.67
N GLY A 97 -24.60 0.69 1.00
CA GLY A 97 -23.79 1.05 -0.17
C GLY A 97 -22.31 1.36 0.08
N ARG A 98 -21.76 1.13 1.28
CA ARG A 98 -20.35 1.44 1.66
C ARG A 98 -19.98 2.93 1.64
N VAL A 99 -20.97 3.82 1.56
CA VAL A 99 -20.79 5.27 1.70
C VAL A 99 -20.86 5.66 3.18
N LEU A 100 -19.92 6.50 3.61
CA LEU A 100 -19.94 7.06 4.96
C LEU A 100 -21.14 8.01 5.10
N LYS A 101 -22.01 7.79 6.08
CA LYS A 101 -23.05 8.75 6.42
C LYS A 101 -22.46 9.80 7.36
N ILE A 102 -22.26 11.01 6.87
CA ILE A 102 -21.91 12.15 7.71
C ILE A 102 -23.24 12.66 8.29
N HIS A 103 -23.44 12.51 9.60
CA HIS A 103 -24.54 13.20 10.28
C HIS A 103 -24.22 14.69 10.32
N GLN A 104 -25.10 15.51 9.71
CA GLN A 104 -25.23 16.92 10.05
C GLN A 104 -26.17 17.06 11.24
#